data_AF-A0A9D5KAU7-F1
#
_entry.id   AF-A0A9D5KAU7-F1
#
_cell.length_a   1.000
_cell.length_b   1.000
_cell.length_c   1.000
_cell.angle_alpha   90.00
_cell.angle_beta   90.00
_cell.angle_gamma   90.00
#
_symmetry.space_group_name_H-M   'P 1'
#
loop_
_entity.id
_entity.type
_entity.pdbx_description
1 polymer ?
#
loop_
_entity_poly.entity_id
_entity_poly.type
_entity_poly.pdbx_seq_one_letter_code
_entity_poly.pdbx_strand_id
1 'polypeptide(L)'
;MTVLLHPAIHYRMRNARDAASTRLRTLVALTVLAANRVIAKRRKMPEKPPLPLPPDVEEFLVFLRDERRASPHTLRAYRKDLEQFLEYLSEYQGKTDLYAVERQDIRGFIALQTRLGYSKRTIQRRLSSAKSLFKFLCAEERIRLNPARLVKGPKLSKRLPHVFTQSQIEEVFAKLSMTDDADLIRDRAIVELLYDEGLRISELAGLDIQAVDFTRGEIKVFGKGSKERIVPLGSRASDAVKSY
;
A
#
# COMPACT_ATOMS: atom_id res chain seq x y z
N MET A 1 25.77 45.06 -59.42
CA MET A 1 25.39 43.72 -58.90
C MET A 1 26.65 43.00 -58.40
N THR A 2 27.53 43.58 -57.57
CA THR A 2 27.36 43.91 -56.12
C THR A 2 26.36 42.98 -55.43
N VAL A 3 26.71 42.24 -54.37
CA VAL A 3 27.76 42.40 -53.36
C VAL A 3 28.17 40.99 -52.88
N LEU A 4 29.38 40.51 -53.15
CA LEU A 4 30.57 40.45 -52.25
C LEU A 4 30.37 39.75 -50.90
N LEU A 5 31.14 38.66 -50.75
CA LEU A 5 31.34 37.78 -49.59
C LEU A 5 32.09 38.45 -48.42
N HIS A 6 31.94 37.83 -47.23
CA HIS A 6 32.89 37.68 -46.08
C HIS A 6 32.42 38.31 -44.73
N PRO A 7 33.08 38.04 -43.58
CA PRO A 7 33.04 36.86 -42.69
C PRO A 7 32.32 37.13 -41.35
N ALA A 8 31.42 36.24 -40.91
CA ALA A 8 30.86 36.25 -39.55
C ALA A 8 30.58 34.84 -38.99
N ILE A 9 31.33 33.85 -39.48
CA ILE A 9 31.28 32.47 -39.00
C ILE A 9 32.59 32.22 -38.25
N HIS A 10 32.78 32.90 -37.11
CA HIS A 10 33.45 32.34 -35.93
C HIS A 10 33.42 33.35 -34.77
N TYR A 11 32.74 32.92 -33.70
CA TYR A 11 33.11 33.19 -32.31
C TYR A 11 32.87 34.60 -31.73
N ARG A 12 31.91 34.71 -30.78
CA ARG A 12 32.10 35.19 -29.38
C ARG A 12 30.87 35.93 -28.82
N MET A 13 29.95 35.19 -28.16
CA MET A 13 29.21 35.56 -26.93
C MET A 13 28.40 34.32 -26.48
N ARG A 14 28.94 33.45 -25.62
CA ARG A 14 29.03 33.54 -24.15
C ARG A 14 27.83 32.94 -23.41
N ASN A 15 28.01 31.70 -22.97
CA ASN A 15 28.02 31.33 -21.54
C ASN A 15 26.95 31.98 -20.64
N ALA A 16 25.73 31.43 -20.63
CA ALA A 16 24.79 31.63 -19.52
C ALA A 16 23.67 30.57 -19.40
N ARG A 17 23.57 29.58 -20.30
CA ARG A 17 22.44 28.63 -20.31
C ARG A 17 22.77 27.20 -19.88
N ASP A 18 24.03 26.77 -19.98
CA ASP A 18 24.42 25.41 -19.56
C ASP A 18 24.77 25.29 -18.07
N ALA A 19 25.16 26.38 -17.41
CA ALA A 19 25.49 26.36 -15.99
C ALA A 19 24.24 26.22 -15.10
N ALA A 20 23.10 26.83 -15.47
CA ALA A 20 21.85 26.73 -14.72
C ALA A 20 21.20 25.34 -14.85
N SER A 21 21.23 24.76 -16.07
CA SER A 21 20.78 23.39 -16.35
C SER A 21 21.62 22.35 -15.61
N THR A 22 22.94 22.51 -15.61
CA THR A 22 23.86 21.62 -14.89
C THR A 22 23.72 21.80 -13.38
N ARG A 23 23.61 23.03 -12.86
CA ARG A 23 23.37 23.29 -11.43
C ARG A 23 22.04 22.72 -10.95
N LEU A 24 20.94 22.83 -11.72
CA LEU A 24 19.66 22.19 -11.36
C LEU A 24 19.78 20.66 -11.37
N ARG A 25 20.44 20.09 -12.38
CA ARG A 25 20.67 18.63 -12.46
C ARG A 25 21.55 18.13 -11.32
N THR A 26 22.60 18.86 -10.96
CA THR A 26 23.49 18.54 -9.84
C THR A 26 22.81 18.74 -8.50
N LEU A 27 21.99 19.79 -8.33
CA LEU A 27 21.21 20.03 -7.11
C LEU A 27 20.18 18.92 -6.91
N VAL A 28 19.43 18.54 -7.97
CA VAL A 28 18.48 17.42 -7.97
C VAL A 28 19.19 16.09 -7.73
N ALA A 29 20.37 15.87 -8.34
CA ALA A 29 21.17 14.67 -8.11
C ALA A 29 21.71 14.60 -6.67
N LEU A 30 22.15 15.71 -6.09
CA LEU A 30 22.53 15.83 -4.68
C LEU A 30 21.33 15.62 -3.76
N THR A 31 20.14 16.11 -4.13
CA THR A 31 18.91 15.86 -3.36
C THR A 31 18.53 14.38 -3.42
N VAL A 32 18.70 13.72 -4.57
CA VAL A 32 18.43 12.29 -4.76
C VAL A 32 19.47 11.41 -4.06
N LEU A 33 20.74 11.80 -4.05
CA LEU A 33 21.81 11.12 -3.30
C LEU A 33 21.64 11.30 -1.78
N ALA A 34 21.24 12.49 -1.34
CA ALA A 34 20.83 12.73 0.04
C ALA A 34 19.59 11.89 0.40
N ALA A 35 18.59 11.83 -0.48
CA ALA A 35 17.39 11.04 -0.29
C ALA A 35 17.68 9.52 -0.26
N ASN A 36 18.58 9.01 -1.09
CA ASN A 36 19.01 7.60 -1.07
C ASN A 36 19.82 7.27 0.19
N ARG A 37 20.64 8.20 0.70
CA ARG A 37 21.27 8.07 2.02
C ARG A 37 20.24 8.12 3.15
N VAL A 38 19.19 8.93 3.03
CA VAL A 38 18.07 9.00 4.01
C VAL A 38 17.21 7.73 3.99
N ILE A 39 16.97 7.12 2.82
CA ILE A 39 16.26 5.83 2.71
C ILE A 39 17.05 4.70 3.36
N ALA A 40 18.36 4.66 3.15
CA ALA A 40 19.23 3.67 3.80
C ALA A 40 19.31 3.90 5.32
N LYS A 41 19.26 5.15 5.77
CA LYS A 41 19.32 5.53 7.19
C LYS A 41 17.97 5.39 7.92
N ARG A 42 16.82 5.53 7.23
CA ARG A 42 15.46 5.33 7.78
C ARG A 42 15.14 3.89 8.20
N ARG A 43 15.95 2.90 7.79
CA ARG A 43 15.87 1.54 8.36
C ARG A 43 16.37 1.46 9.82
N LYS A 44 17.04 2.50 10.34
CA LYS A 44 17.58 2.59 11.71
C LYS A 44 17.57 4.05 12.27
N MET A 45 16.47 4.79 12.13
CA MET A 45 16.28 6.06 12.86
C MET A 45 15.15 5.88 13.89
N PRO A 46 15.28 6.43 15.11
CA PRO A 46 14.16 6.47 16.04
C PRO A 46 12.97 7.19 15.39
N GLU A 47 11.76 6.66 15.59
CA GLU A 47 10.51 7.28 15.13
C GLU A 47 10.50 8.75 15.55
N LYS A 48 10.53 9.65 14.58
CA LYS A 48 10.19 11.06 14.82
C LYS A 48 8.77 11.04 15.39
N PRO A 49 8.48 11.72 16.51
CA PRO A 49 7.14 11.74 17.08
C PRO A 49 6.15 12.16 15.98
N PRO A 50 5.01 11.47 15.85
CA PRO A 50 4.06 11.77 14.79
C PRO A 50 3.69 13.24 14.88
N LEU A 51 3.86 13.96 13.78
CA LEU A 51 3.31 15.32 13.67
C LEU A 51 1.80 15.20 13.96
N PRO A 52 1.21 16.10 14.76
CA PRO A 52 -0.23 16.10 14.95
C PRO A 52 -0.89 16.17 13.57
N LEU A 53 -1.85 15.28 13.33
CA LEU A 53 -2.51 15.24 12.04
C LEU A 53 -3.37 16.49 11.87
N PRO A 54 -3.49 17.04 10.65
CA PRO A 54 -4.48 18.07 10.39
C PRO A 54 -5.89 17.59 10.76
N PRO A 55 -6.76 18.46 11.32
CA PRO A 55 -8.11 18.07 11.73
C PRO A 55 -8.90 17.35 10.63
N ASP A 56 -8.79 17.81 9.39
CA ASP A 56 -9.37 17.18 8.19
C ASP A 56 -9.00 15.70 8.03
N VAL A 57 -7.77 15.32 8.39
CA VAL A 57 -7.29 13.94 8.32
C VAL A 57 -7.81 13.12 9.48
N GLU A 58 -7.87 13.70 10.69
CA GLU A 58 -8.44 13.02 11.85
C GLU A 58 -9.92 12.72 11.66
N GLU A 59 -10.69 13.71 11.20
CA GLU A 59 -12.10 13.55 10.84
C GLU A 59 -12.30 12.51 9.74
N PHE A 60 -11.45 12.52 8.71
CA PHE A 60 -11.48 11.47 7.69
C PHE A 60 -11.23 10.06 8.26
N LEU A 61 -10.30 9.92 9.20
CA LEU A 61 -10.03 8.63 9.86
C LEU A 61 -11.20 8.20 10.76
N VAL A 62 -11.89 9.14 11.42
CA VAL A 62 -13.12 8.89 12.18
C VAL A 62 -14.25 8.45 11.26
N PHE A 63 -14.48 9.16 10.15
CA PHE A 63 -15.41 8.77 9.10
C PHE A 63 -15.15 7.34 8.58
N LEU A 64 -13.88 6.99 8.33
CA LEU A 64 -13.52 5.64 7.91
C LEU A 64 -13.87 4.59 8.98
N ARG A 65 -13.64 4.91 10.25
CA ARG A 65 -13.92 3.99 11.37
C ARG A 65 -15.42 3.78 11.55
N ASP A 66 -16.18 4.87 11.66
CA ASP A 66 -17.56 4.83 12.14
C ASP A 66 -18.54 4.55 10.99
N GLU A 67 -18.40 5.27 9.88
CA GLU A 67 -19.34 5.18 8.77
C GLU A 67 -18.94 4.10 7.76
N ARG A 68 -17.63 3.91 7.52
CA ARG A 68 -17.14 2.89 6.59
C ARG A 68 -16.75 1.57 7.26
N ARG A 69 -16.85 1.49 8.59
CA ARG A 69 -16.50 0.30 9.39
C ARG A 69 -15.13 -0.27 9.00
N ALA A 70 -14.17 0.62 8.72
CA ALA A 70 -12.82 0.22 8.35
C ALA A 70 -12.15 -0.48 9.53
N SER A 71 -11.48 -1.61 9.27
CA SER A 71 -10.79 -2.34 10.32
C SER A 71 -9.62 -1.52 10.91
N PRO A 72 -9.16 -1.83 12.13
CA PRO A 72 -8.00 -1.16 12.71
C PRO A 72 -6.75 -1.23 11.83
N HIS A 73 -6.55 -2.34 11.10
CA HIS A 73 -5.45 -2.50 10.15
C HIS A 73 -5.59 -1.55 8.96
N THR A 74 -6.81 -1.39 8.44
CA THR A 74 -7.11 -0.45 7.36
C THR A 74 -6.87 0.99 7.81
N LEU A 75 -7.35 1.36 9.00
CA LEU A 75 -7.13 2.70 9.58
C LEU A 75 -5.64 3.02 9.76
N ARG A 76 -4.86 2.10 10.32
CA ARG A 76 -3.40 2.26 10.45
C ARG A 76 -2.72 2.44 9.09
N ALA A 77 -3.15 1.70 8.07
CA ALA A 77 -2.61 1.81 6.73
C ALA A 77 -2.92 3.17 6.08
N TYR A 78 -4.15 3.69 6.24
CA TYR A 78 -4.54 5.03 5.79
C TYR A 78 -3.74 6.11 6.51
N ARG A 79 -3.70 6.08 7.85
CA ARG A 79 -2.92 7.02 8.67
C ARG A 79 -1.47 7.11 8.20
N LYS A 80 -0.77 5.98 8.14
CA LYS A 80 0.64 5.91 7.73
C LYS A 80 0.90 6.40 6.30
N ASP A 81 -0.08 6.25 5.41
CA ASP A 81 0.04 6.76 4.05
C ASP A 81 -0.16 8.27 3.98
N LEU A 82 -1.13 8.79 4.72
CA LEU A 82 -1.44 10.21 4.78
C LEU A 82 -0.35 10.99 5.50
N GLU A 83 0.22 10.46 6.58
CA GLU A 83 1.41 11.04 7.24
C GLU A 83 2.57 11.23 6.26
N GLN A 84 2.83 10.24 5.41
CA GLN A 84 3.90 10.34 4.40
C GLN A 84 3.57 11.31 3.27
N PHE A 85 2.30 11.47 2.94
CA PHE A 85 1.87 12.46 1.97
C PHE A 85 1.98 13.88 2.54
N LEU A 86 1.57 14.09 3.79
CA LEU A 86 1.68 15.35 4.51
C LEU A 86 3.14 15.75 4.72
N GLU A 87 4.00 14.82 5.14
CA GLU A 87 5.45 15.03 5.26
C GLU A 87 6.05 15.50 3.92
N TYR A 88 5.63 14.88 2.82
CA TYR A 88 6.06 15.32 1.49
C TYR A 88 5.60 16.76 1.16
N LEU A 89 4.32 17.08 1.41
CA LEU A 89 3.77 18.40 1.14
C LEU A 89 4.51 19.48 1.95
N SER A 90 4.76 19.23 3.24
CA SER A 90 5.45 20.17 4.10
C SER A 90 6.92 20.33 3.71
N GLU A 91 7.66 19.23 3.55
CA GLU A 91 9.12 19.29 3.36
C GLU A 91 9.54 19.71 1.94
N TYR A 92 8.77 19.32 0.92
CA TYR A 92 9.17 19.54 -0.48
C TYR A 92 8.33 20.57 -1.22
N GLN A 93 7.11 20.85 -0.79
CA GLN A 93 6.23 21.85 -1.42
C GLN A 93 6.00 23.07 -0.51
N GLY A 94 6.40 23.02 0.76
CA GLY A 94 6.09 24.08 1.73
C GLY A 94 4.60 24.25 1.99
N LYS A 95 3.79 23.22 1.71
CA LYS A 95 2.33 23.24 1.86
C LYS A 95 1.92 22.45 3.09
N THR A 96 1.28 23.12 4.04
CA THR A 96 0.61 22.48 5.19
C THR A 96 -0.91 22.47 5.04
N ASP A 97 -1.43 23.34 4.18
CA ASP A 97 -2.84 23.46 3.87
C ASP A 97 -3.27 22.46 2.78
N LEU A 98 -4.24 21.60 3.11
CA LEU A 98 -4.83 20.64 2.19
C LEU A 98 -5.68 21.30 1.10
N TYR A 99 -6.25 22.48 1.36
CA TYR A 99 -7.07 23.23 0.41
C TYR A 99 -6.24 23.81 -0.76
N ALA A 100 -4.94 24.03 -0.54
CA ALA A 100 -3.99 24.51 -1.54
C ALA A 100 -3.32 23.39 -2.36
N VAL A 101 -3.69 22.13 -2.13
CA VAL A 101 -3.08 20.99 -2.84
C VAL A 101 -3.64 20.87 -4.25
N GLU A 102 -2.72 20.82 -5.21
CA GLU A 102 -3.02 20.72 -6.63
C GLU A 102 -2.62 19.36 -7.20
N ARG A 103 -3.08 19.10 -8.42
CA ARG A 103 -2.73 17.88 -9.16
C ARG A 103 -1.21 17.71 -9.30
N GLN A 104 -0.47 18.81 -9.46
CA GLN A 104 0.97 18.76 -9.67
C GLN A 104 1.73 18.30 -8.43
N ASP A 105 1.28 18.68 -7.23
CA ASP A 105 1.85 18.22 -5.95
C ASP A 105 1.74 16.70 -5.84
N ILE A 106 0.58 16.13 -6.19
CA ILE A 106 0.33 14.68 -6.11
C ILE A 106 1.17 13.93 -7.15
N ARG A 107 1.37 14.49 -8.34
CA ARG A 107 2.30 13.93 -9.34
C ARG A 107 3.74 13.99 -8.84
N GLY A 108 4.12 15.08 -8.19
CA GLY A 108 5.42 15.26 -7.54
C GLY A 108 5.67 14.22 -6.46
N PHE A 109 4.66 13.95 -5.63
CA PHE A 109 4.69 12.90 -4.61
C PHE A 109 4.98 11.53 -5.25
N ILE A 110 4.21 11.13 -6.27
CA ILE A 110 4.43 9.85 -6.97
C ILE A 110 5.84 9.77 -7.57
N ALA A 111 6.33 10.87 -8.16
CA ALA A 111 7.65 10.93 -8.76
C ALA A 111 8.77 10.79 -7.70
N LEU A 112 8.64 11.47 -6.56
CA LEU A 112 9.56 11.32 -5.43
C LEU A 112 9.56 9.87 -4.95
N GLN A 113 8.38 9.31 -4.67
CA GLN A 113 8.24 7.94 -4.18
C GLN A 113 8.86 6.89 -5.14
N THR A 114 8.75 7.13 -6.45
CA THR A 114 9.41 6.31 -7.48
C THR A 114 10.93 6.44 -7.41
N ARG A 115 11.46 7.67 -7.30
CA ARG A 115 12.90 7.92 -7.16
C ARG A 115 13.47 7.33 -5.86
N LEU A 116 12.65 7.30 -4.82
CA LEU A 116 12.97 6.70 -3.53
C LEU A 116 12.96 5.15 -3.55
N GLY A 117 12.63 4.52 -4.68
CA GLY A 117 12.66 3.07 -4.82
C GLY A 117 11.47 2.33 -4.18
N TYR A 118 10.39 3.03 -3.80
CA TYR A 118 9.20 2.35 -3.29
C TYR A 118 8.56 1.46 -4.36
N SER A 119 8.02 0.31 -3.92
CA SER A 119 7.34 -0.60 -4.82
C SER A 119 6.13 0.09 -5.49
N LYS A 120 5.84 -0.26 -6.75
CA LYS A 120 4.67 0.28 -7.47
C LYS A 120 3.36 0.08 -6.69
N ARG A 121 3.24 -1.03 -5.94
CA ARG A 121 2.09 -1.34 -5.09
C ARG A 121 1.98 -0.38 -3.91
N THR A 122 3.10 -0.07 -3.25
CA THR A 122 3.15 0.93 -2.17
C THR A 122 2.72 2.30 -2.68
N ILE A 123 3.27 2.73 -3.83
CA ILE A 123 2.95 4.02 -4.44
C ILE A 123 1.47 4.11 -4.80
N GLN A 124 0.91 3.06 -5.42
CA GLN A 124 -0.52 3.03 -5.73
C GLN A 124 -1.38 3.08 -4.47
N ARG A 125 -1.03 2.35 -3.42
CA ARG A 125 -1.77 2.36 -2.16
C ARG A 125 -1.80 3.76 -1.53
N ARG A 126 -0.65 4.42 -1.44
CA ARG A 126 -0.54 5.81 -0.96
C ARG A 126 -1.36 6.79 -1.79
N LEU A 127 -1.33 6.65 -3.12
CA LEU A 127 -2.18 7.45 -4.01
C LEU A 127 -3.67 7.20 -3.77
N SER A 128 -4.08 5.96 -3.54
CA SER A 128 -5.48 5.63 -3.19
C SER A 128 -5.90 6.25 -1.85
N SER A 129 -4.99 6.29 -0.87
CA SER A 129 -5.22 6.96 0.40
C SER A 129 -5.46 8.46 0.22
N ALA A 130 -4.58 9.15 -0.51
CA ALA A 130 -4.76 10.57 -0.84
C ALA A 130 -6.06 10.84 -1.64
N LYS A 131 -6.37 9.99 -2.64
CA LYS A 131 -7.63 10.07 -3.40
C LYS A 131 -8.86 9.97 -2.52
N SER A 132 -8.82 9.09 -1.52
CA SER A 132 -9.95 8.88 -0.60
C SER A 132 -10.13 10.06 0.34
N LEU A 133 -9.04 10.62 0.88
CA LEU A 133 -9.08 11.84 1.70
C LEU A 133 -9.72 13.00 0.93
N PHE A 134 -9.22 13.31 -0.28
CA PHE A 134 -9.80 14.40 -1.08
C PHE A 134 -11.21 14.08 -1.61
N LYS A 135 -11.61 12.81 -1.66
CA LYS A 135 -12.99 12.44 -1.96
C LYS A 135 -13.91 12.76 -0.77
N PHE A 136 -13.44 12.49 0.45
CA PHE A 136 -14.12 12.86 1.68
C PHE A 136 -14.27 14.38 1.78
N LEU A 137 -13.19 15.16 1.60
CA LEU A 137 -13.28 16.62 1.65
C LEU A 137 -14.19 17.24 0.58
N CYS A 138 -14.36 16.57 -0.57
CA CYS A 138 -15.39 16.96 -1.55
C CYS A 138 -16.81 16.63 -1.09
N ALA A 139 -17.00 15.50 -0.41
CA ALA A 139 -18.32 15.10 0.11
C ALA A 139 -18.76 16.01 1.25
N GLU A 140 -17.82 16.49 2.06
CA GLU A 140 -18.02 17.51 3.11
C GLU A 140 -18.06 18.95 2.55
N GLU A 141 -18.13 19.12 1.22
CA GLU A 141 -18.18 20.41 0.50
C GLU A 141 -17.03 21.40 0.77
N ARG A 142 -15.96 20.98 1.46
CA ARG A 142 -14.81 21.82 1.79
C ARG A 142 -13.91 22.12 0.59
N ILE A 143 -13.92 21.23 -0.40
CA ILE A 143 -13.30 21.46 -1.71
C ILE A 143 -14.23 21.10 -2.85
N ARG A 144 -14.23 21.92 -3.92
CA ARG A 144 -15.09 21.69 -5.09
C ARG A 144 -14.67 20.49 -5.93
N LEU A 145 -13.38 20.23 -6.04
CA LEU A 145 -12.83 19.21 -6.94
C LEU A 145 -11.66 18.48 -6.30
N ASN A 146 -11.71 17.15 -6.34
CA ASN A 146 -10.63 16.30 -5.84
C ASN A 146 -9.38 16.42 -6.75
N PRO A 147 -8.25 17.00 -6.27
CA PRO A 147 -7.03 17.20 -7.06
C PRO A 147 -6.37 15.88 -7.48
N ALA A 148 -6.59 14.81 -6.70
CA ALA A 148 -6.04 13.48 -6.94
C ALA A 148 -6.82 12.69 -8.00
N ARG A 149 -8.07 13.06 -8.30
CA ARG A 149 -9.03 12.24 -9.07
C ARG A 149 -8.46 11.69 -10.37
N LEU A 150 -7.83 12.54 -11.17
CA LEU A 150 -7.29 12.18 -12.49
C LEU A 150 -5.81 11.79 -12.48
N VAL A 151 -5.17 11.75 -11.31
CA VAL A 151 -3.78 11.33 -11.20
C VAL A 151 -3.68 9.81 -11.36
N LYS A 152 -2.86 9.36 -12.32
CA LYS A 152 -2.58 7.94 -12.57
C LYS A 152 -1.31 7.53 -11.83
N GLY A 153 -1.40 6.44 -11.07
CA GLY A 153 -0.24 5.81 -10.43
C GLY A 153 0.56 4.94 -11.40
N PRO A 154 1.70 4.37 -10.94
CA PRO A 154 2.49 3.45 -11.76
C PRO A 154 1.66 2.22 -12.13
N LYS A 155 1.79 1.72 -13.38
CA LYS A 155 1.11 0.50 -13.82
C LYS A 155 1.62 -0.71 -13.04
N LEU A 156 0.73 -1.40 -12.34
CA LEU A 156 1.04 -2.70 -11.72
C LEU A 156 1.07 -3.77 -12.81
N SER A 157 2.10 -4.62 -12.78
CA SER A 157 2.02 -5.89 -13.51
C SER A 157 0.99 -6.78 -12.83
N LYS A 158 0.14 -7.42 -13.64
CA LYS A 158 -0.68 -8.53 -13.15
C LYS A 158 0.27 -9.70 -12.92
N ARG A 159 0.57 -10.02 -11.66
CA ARG A 159 1.16 -11.31 -11.32
C ARG A 159 0.03 -12.31 -11.23
N LEU A 160 0.15 -13.42 -11.95
CA LEU A 160 -0.72 -14.56 -11.72
C LEU A 160 -0.49 -15.06 -10.29
N PRO A 161 -1.53 -15.49 -9.57
CA PRO A 161 -1.35 -16.19 -8.30
C PRO A 161 -0.41 -17.37 -8.51
N HIS A 162 0.48 -17.61 -7.54
CA HIS A 162 1.20 -18.88 -7.49
C HIS A 162 0.19 -19.94 -7.07
N VAL A 163 0.03 -20.99 -7.88
CA VAL A 163 -0.82 -22.14 -7.57
C VAL A 163 0.07 -23.30 -7.18
N PHE A 164 -0.31 -24.03 -6.14
CA PHE A 164 0.37 -25.27 -5.77
C PHE A 164 0.01 -26.37 -6.75
N THR A 165 0.98 -27.21 -7.11
CA THR A 165 0.69 -28.44 -7.86
C THR A 165 0.12 -29.50 -6.91
N GLN A 166 -0.59 -30.48 -7.47
CA GLN A 166 -1.13 -31.60 -6.70
C GLN A 166 -0.04 -32.31 -5.87
N SER A 167 1.12 -32.59 -6.50
CA SER A 167 2.25 -33.23 -5.82
C SER A 167 2.84 -32.40 -4.68
N GLN A 168 2.86 -31.07 -4.79
CA GLN A 168 3.31 -30.20 -3.69
C GLN A 168 2.36 -30.26 -2.49
N ILE A 169 1.05 -30.31 -2.75
CA ILE A 169 0.06 -30.46 -1.68
C ILE A 169 0.18 -31.82 -1.00
N GLU A 170 0.35 -32.88 -1.78
CA GLU A 170 0.57 -34.24 -1.25
C GLU A 170 1.83 -34.30 -0.37
N GLU A 171 2.92 -33.65 -0.78
CA GLU A 171 4.15 -33.57 0.03
C GLU A 171 3.92 -32.85 1.36
N VAL A 172 3.12 -31.77 1.37
CA VAL A 172 2.76 -31.06 2.60
C VAL A 172 1.97 -31.98 3.53
N PHE A 173 0.92 -32.66 3.03
CA PHE A 173 0.11 -33.56 3.85
C PHE A 173 0.89 -34.79 4.33
N ALA A 174 1.83 -35.30 3.54
CA ALA A 174 2.70 -36.40 3.96
C ALA A 174 3.56 -36.02 5.16
N LYS A 175 4.08 -34.77 5.21
CA LYS A 175 4.86 -34.24 6.34
C LYS A 175 4.02 -33.98 7.60
N LEU A 176 2.72 -33.76 7.43
CA LEU A 176 1.76 -33.50 8.51
C LEU A 176 1.02 -34.79 8.95
N SER A 177 1.40 -35.95 8.44
CA SER A 177 0.79 -37.24 8.79
C SER A 177 1.60 -38.00 9.84
N MET A 178 0.92 -38.76 10.69
CA MET A 178 1.50 -39.76 11.61
C MET A 178 2.46 -39.18 12.66
N THR A 179 1.93 -38.38 13.59
CA THR A 179 2.70 -37.78 14.68
C THR A 179 1.82 -37.49 15.88
N ASP A 180 2.39 -37.64 17.08
CA ASP A 180 1.78 -37.22 18.35
C ASP A 180 2.15 -35.77 18.72
N ASP A 181 2.88 -35.08 17.83
CA ASP A 181 3.27 -33.70 18.02
C ASP A 181 2.06 -32.77 17.83
N ALA A 182 1.69 -32.09 18.91
CA ALA A 182 0.56 -31.16 18.96
C ALA A 182 0.67 -30.02 17.93
N ASP A 183 1.88 -29.51 17.64
CA ASP A 183 2.06 -28.46 16.65
C ASP A 183 1.76 -28.97 15.23
N LEU A 184 2.14 -30.21 14.92
CA LEU A 184 1.89 -30.81 13.61
C LEU A 184 0.42 -31.22 13.44
N ILE A 185 -0.25 -31.66 14.51
CA ILE A 185 -1.69 -31.91 14.52
C ILE A 185 -2.46 -30.60 14.25
N ARG A 186 -2.08 -29.50 14.92
CA ARG A 186 -2.62 -28.17 14.66
C ARG A 186 -2.41 -27.75 13.20
N ASP A 187 -1.17 -27.86 12.72
CA ASP A 187 -0.81 -27.41 11.38
C ASP A 187 -1.56 -28.21 10.31
N ARG A 188 -1.83 -29.50 10.55
CA ARG A 188 -2.72 -30.31 9.71
C ARG A 188 -4.14 -29.74 9.66
N ALA A 189 -4.75 -29.47 10.81
CA ALA A 189 -6.09 -28.88 10.86
C ALA A 189 -6.15 -27.53 10.14
N ILE A 190 -5.12 -26.69 10.31
CA ILE A 190 -4.96 -25.42 9.59
C ILE A 190 -4.92 -25.65 8.07
N VAL A 191 -4.09 -26.59 7.59
CA VAL A 191 -3.94 -26.83 6.15
C VAL A 191 -5.21 -27.42 5.53
N GLU A 192 -5.89 -28.36 6.20
CA GLU A 192 -7.18 -28.91 5.72
C GLU A 192 -8.24 -27.80 5.60
N LEU A 193 -8.37 -26.94 6.62
CA LEU A 193 -9.34 -25.83 6.59
C LEU A 193 -9.03 -24.78 5.53
N LEU A 194 -7.75 -24.51 5.26
CA LEU A 194 -7.34 -23.57 4.20
C LEU A 194 -7.50 -24.17 2.81
N TYR A 195 -7.12 -25.43 2.62
CA TYR A 195 -7.04 -26.07 1.31
C TYR A 195 -8.37 -26.69 0.87
N ASP A 196 -9.01 -27.50 1.73
CA ASP A 196 -10.23 -28.23 1.39
C ASP A 196 -11.45 -27.30 1.47
N GLU A 197 -11.55 -26.49 2.54
CA GLU A 197 -12.71 -25.61 2.77
C GLU A 197 -12.53 -24.17 2.26
N GLY A 198 -11.32 -23.82 1.83
CA GLY A 198 -11.03 -22.51 1.25
C GLY A 198 -11.23 -21.34 2.23
N LEU A 199 -11.00 -21.57 3.52
CA LEU A 199 -11.02 -20.48 4.50
C LEU A 199 -9.92 -19.47 4.17
N ARG A 200 -10.22 -18.18 4.35
CA ARG A 200 -9.16 -17.15 4.31
C ARG A 200 -8.35 -17.23 5.59
N ILE A 201 -7.06 -16.90 5.52
CA ILE A 201 -6.18 -16.85 6.70
C ILE A 201 -6.78 -16.01 7.84
N SER A 202 -7.41 -14.87 7.51
CA SER A 202 -8.06 -14.03 8.52
C SER A 202 -9.33 -14.64 9.11
N GLU A 203 -10.04 -15.48 8.35
CA GLU A 203 -11.22 -16.20 8.82
C GLU A 203 -10.80 -17.33 9.77
N LEU A 204 -9.78 -18.11 9.37
CA LEU A 204 -9.21 -19.18 10.20
C LEU A 204 -8.59 -18.65 11.50
N ALA A 205 -7.82 -17.57 11.43
CA ALA A 205 -7.15 -17.01 12.61
C ALA A 205 -8.12 -16.43 13.65
N GLY A 206 -9.36 -16.15 13.27
CA GLY A 206 -10.43 -15.69 14.17
C GLY A 206 -11.49 -16.75 14.43
N LEU A 207 -11.27 -18.00 13.99
CA LEU A 207 -12.22 -19.09 14.15
C LEU A 207 -12.25 -19.57 15.61
N ASP A 208 -13.44 -19.74 16.16
CA ASP A 208 -13.68 -20.34 17.46
C ASP A 208 -14.31 -21.72 17.26
N ILE A 209 -14.05 -22.67 18.16
CA ILE A 209 -14.62 -24.02 18.13
C ILE A 209 -16.15 -23.98 18.15
N GLN A 210 -16.74 -22.99 18.80
CA GLN A 210 -18.20 -22.79 18.85
C GLN A 210 -18.81 -22.47 17.47
N ALA A 211 -17.99 -22.03 16.52
CA ALA A 211 -18.42 -21.75 15.18
C ALA A 211 -18.39 -23.00 14.27
N VAL A 212 -17.88 -24.13 14.77
CA VAL A 212 -17.80 -25.41 14.05
C VAL A 212 -18.94 -26.32 14.51
N ASP A 213 -19.83 -26.66 13.58
CA ASP A 213 -20.90 -27.63 13.79
C ASP A 213 -20.51 -28.96 13.12
N PHE A 214 -19.94 -29.87 13.91
CA PHE A 214 -19.54 -31.19 13.43
C PHE A 214 -20.72 -32.11 13.11
N THR A 215 -21.91 -31.83 13.63
CA THR A 215 -23.12 -32.62 13.35
C THR A 215 -23.67 -32.26 11.98
N ARG A 216 -23.71 -30.97 11.67
CA ARG A 216 -24.15 -30.46 10.36
C ARG A 216 -23.07 -30.45 9.31
N GLY A 217 -21.80 -30.55 9.70
CA GLY A 217 -20.66 -30.45 8.79
C GLY A 217 -20.53 -29.05 8.22
N GLU A 218 -20.59 -28.03 9.09
CA GLU A 218 -20.57 -26.62 8.71
C GLU A 218 -19.67 -25.78 9.64
N ILE A 219 -19.03 -24.76 9.09
CA ILE A 219 -18.29 -23.73 9.83
C ILE A 219 -18.91 -22.36 9.55
N LYS A 220 -19.20 -21.60 10.60
CA LYS A 220 -19.60 -20.19 10.49
C LYS A 220 -18.37 -19.30 10.57
N VAL A 221 -18.11 -18.51 9.52
CA VAL A 221 -16.94 -17.60 9.49
C VAL A 221 -17.35 -16.17 9.20
N PHE A 222 -16.60 -15.23 9.77
CA PHE A 222 -16.75 -13.80 9.53
C PHE A 222 -15.79 -13.34 8.43
N GLY A 223 -16.33 -13.05 7.24
CA GLY A 223 -15.57 -12.58 6.10
C GLY A 223 -15.33 -11.06 6.06
N LYS A 224 -14.74 -10.60 4.96
CA LYS A 224 -14.46 -9.17 4.73
C LYS A 224 -15.75 -8.33 4.81
N GLY A 225 -15.71 -7.27 5.63
CA GLY A 225 -16.85 -6.39 5.87
C GLY A 225 -17.80 -6.88 6.96
N SER A 226 -17.32 -7.78 7.83
CA SER A 226 -18.09 -8.38 8.93
C SER A 226 -19.36 -9.09 8.45
N LYS A 227 -19.28 -9.71 7.27
CA LYS A 227 -20.36 -10.54 6.73
C LYS A 227 -20.13 -11.99 7.11
N GLU A 228 -21.14 -12.61 7.69
CA GLU A 228 -21.13 -14.04 7.96
C GLU A 228 -21.28 -14.83 6.66
N ARG A 229 -20.58 -15.96 6.58
CA ARG A 229 -20.87 -17.00 5.60
C ARG A 229 -20.71 -18.37 6.26
N ILE A 230 -21.47 -19.33 5.75
CA ILE A 230 -21.33 -20.73 6.11
C ILE A 230 -20.41 -21.38 5.08
N VAL A 231 -19.47 -22.19 5.57
CA VAL A 231 -18.59 -23.03 4.77
C VAL A 231 -18.90 -24.47 5.13
N PRO A 232 -19.00 -25.40 4.18
CA PRO A 232 -19.03 -26.82 4.49
C PRO A 232 -17.80 -27.22 5.33
N LEU A 233 -17.90 -28.35 6.02
CA LEU A 233 -16.80 -29.02 6.70
C LEU A 233 -16.76 -30.45 6.18
N GLY A 234 -15.85 -30.70 5.24
CA GLY A 234 -15.55 -32.01 4.72
C GLY A 234 -14.99 -32.94 5.78
N SER A 235 -15.07 -34.25 5.52
CA SER A 235 -14.69 -35.27 6.50
C SER A 235 -13.24 -35.16 6.94
N ARG A 236 -12.30 -34.93 6.01
CA ARG A 236 -10.87 -34.78 6.32
C ARG A 236 -10.59 -33.59 7.24
N ALA A 237 -11.18 -32.44 6.94
CA ALA A 237 -11.08 -31.25 7.77
C ALA A 237 -11.73 -31.47 9.14
N SER A 238 -12.91 -32.10 9.19
CA SER A 238 -13.58 -32.47 10.45
C SER A 238 -12.68 -33.35 11.32
N ASP A 239 -12.11 -34.41 10.76
CA ASP A 239 -11.29 -35.36 11.50
C ASP A 239 -10.00 -34.72 12.00
N ALA A 240 -9.37 -33.86 11.18
CA ALA A 240 -8.19 -33.10 11.58
C ALA A 240 -8.49 -32.10 12.72
N VAL A 241 -9.62 -31.37 12.64
CA VAL A 241 -10.02 -30.44 13.70
C VAL A 241 -10.41 -31.17 14.99
N LYS A 242 -11.06 -32.34 14.91
CA LYS A 242 -11.37 -33.15 16.11
C LYS A 242 -10.13 -33.75 16.78
N SER A 243 -9.07 -33.97 16.01
CA SER A 243 -7.81 -34.53 16.51
C SER A 243 -6.94 -33.48 17.21
N TYR A 244 -7.09 -32.21 16.86
CA TYR A 244 -6.43 -31.05 17.48
C TYR A 244 -7.16 -30.60 18.74
#